data_AF-A0A7S1G1D5-F1
#
_entry.id   AF-A0A7S1G1D5-F1
#
_cell.length_a   1.000
_cell.length_b   1.000
_cell.length_c   1.000
_cell.angle_alpha   90.00
_cell.angle_beta   90.00
_cell.angle_gamma   90.00
#
_symmetry.space_group_name_H-M   'P 1'
#
loop_
_entity.id
_entity.type
_entity.pdbx_description
1 polymer ?
#
loop_
_entity_poly.entity_id
_entity_poly.type
_entity_poly.pdbx_seq_one_letter_code
_entity_poly.pdbx_strand_id
1 'polypeptide(L)'
;GLQRAATSPGAGRDVRLFPGAQESLLALRRARRGEGEEALRGVRLAVASRTKSVEWARDLLAQFGIDDLFDHAEIFPGDKTRHFANLRRDSGVDCREMLFFDDARDGRYGNCV
;
A
#
# COMPACT_ATOMS: atom_id res chain seq x y z
N GLY A 1 -14.69 -3.31 31.68
CA GLY A 1 -14.48 -3.34 30.22
C GLY A 1 -14.17 -1.94 29.76
N LEU A 2 -13.03 -1.73 29.08
CA LEU A 2 -12.70 -0.40 28.57
C LEU A 2 -13.68 -0.04 27.45
N GLN A 3 -14.49 1.00 27.69
CA GLN A 3 -15.23 1.70 26.64
C GLN A 3 -14.20 2.36 25.72
N ARG A 4 -14.04 1.84 24.50
CA ARG A 4 -13.27 2.53 23.44
C ARG A 4 -14.14 3.69 22.96
N ALA A 5 -13.65 4.91 23.12
CA ALA A 5 -14.26 6.08 22.51
C ALA A 5 -14.42 5.86 21.00
N ALA A 6 -15.57 6.28 20.46
CA ALA A 6 -16.08 5.99 19.13
C ALA A 6 -15.36 6.77 17.99
N THR A 7 -14.03 6.75 17.96
CA THR A 7 -13.24 7.35 16.88
C THR A 7 -12.11 6.41 16.47
N SER A 8 -12.04 6.08 15.18
CA SER A 8 -10.90 5.35 14.61
C SER A 8 -9.62 6.18 14.75
N PRO A 9 -8.45 5.57 15.04
CA PRO A 9 -7.21 6.30 15.20
C PRO A 9 -6.86 7.08 13.92
N GLY A 10 -6.43 8.33 14.05
CA GLY A 10 -6.20 9.23 12.91
C GLY A 10 -4.72 9.39 12.53
N ALA A 11 -4.48 9.79 11.28
CA ALA A 11 -3.15 10.13 10.77
C ALA A 11 -2.52 11.31 11.54
N GLY A 12 -1.22 11.25 11.80
CA GLY A 12 -0.45 12.31 12.48
C GLY A 12 -0.67 12.40 14.00
N ARG A 13 -1.82 11.93 14.49
CA ARG A 13 -2.15 11.86 15.92
C ARG A 13 -1.81 10.50 16.51
N ASP A 14 -2.47 9.45 16.02
CA ASP A 14 -2.40 8.10 16.58
C ASP A 14 -1.60 7.15 15.67
N VAL A 15 -1.63 7.42 14.36
CA VAL A 15 -0.92 6.65 13.33
C VAL A 15 0.11 7.53 12.66
N ARG A 16 1.32 7.00 12.47
CA ARG A 16 2.41 7.66 11.74
C ARG A 16 2.96 6.72 10.68
N LEU A 17 3.34 7.30 9.54
CA LEU A 17 4.14 6.58 8.55
C LEU A 17 5.55 6.38 9.09
N PHE A 18 6.18 5.27 8.71
CA PHE A 18 7.61 5.11 8.93
C PHE A 18 8.39 6.20 8.17
N PRO A 19 9.42 6.83 8.77
CA PRO A 19 10.17 7.89 8.10
C PRO A 19 10.70 7.47 6.73
N GLY A 20 11.25 6.26 6.61
CA GLY A 20 11.72 5.73 5.32
C GLY A 20 10.60 5.60 4.28
N ALA A 21 9.39 5.22 4.68
CA ALA A 21 8.25 5.16 3.77
C ALA A 21 7.83 6.56 3.30
N GLN A 22 7.90 7.58 4.18
CA GLN A 22 7.63 8.97 3.79
C GLN A 22 8.61 9.45 2.73
N GLU A 23 9.91 9.18 2.92
CA GLU A 23 10.95 9.54 1.96
C GLU A 23 10.76 8.81 0.61
N SER A 24 10.46 7.51 0.64
CA SER A 24 10.18 6.75 -0.59
C SER A 24 8.96 7.29 -1.34
N LEU A 25 7.87 7.60 -0.64
CA LEU A 25 6.66 8.17 -1.25
C LEU A 25 6.93 9.57 -1.82
N LEU A 26 7.75 10.38 -1.16
CA LEU A 26 8.18 11.69 -1.68
C LEU A 26 9.05 11.55 -2.94
N ALA A 27 9.97 10.59 -2.97
CA ALA A 27 10.80 10.32 -4.14
C ALA A 27 9.94 9.89 -5.35
N LEU A 28 8.98 8.99 -5.14
CA LEU A 28 8.02 8.56 -6.17
C LEU A 28 7.16 9.73 -6.68
N ARG A 29 6.73 10.63 -5.79
CA ARG A 29 6.02 11.86 -6.18
C ARG A 29 6.84 12.77 -7.08
N ARG A 30 8.12 12.96 -6.75
CA ARG A 30 9.03 13.77 -7.56
C ARG A 30 9.23 13.12 -8.94
N ALA A 31 9.47 11.81 -8.98
CA ALA A 31 9.60 11.06 -10.22
C ALA A 31 8.38 11.22 -11.14
N ARG A 32 7.16 11.20 -10.59
CA ARG A 32 5.91 11.46 -11.34
C ARG A 32 5.80 12.88 -11.90
N ARG A 33 6.40 13.88 -11.25
CA ARG A 33 6.50 15.27 -11.77
C ARG A 33 7.65 15.46 -12.74
N GLY A 34 8.42 14.40 -12.96
CA GLY A 34 9.58 14.41 -13.81
C GLY A 34 10.84 14.97 -13.15
N GLU A 35 10.96 14.84 -11.83
CA GLU A 35 12.11 15.22 -11.01
C GLU A 35 12.73 14.00 -10.32
N GLY A 36 13.98 14.10 -9.88
CA GLY A 36 14.62 13.02 -9.11
C GLY A 36 15.09 11.84 -9.96
N GLU A 37 15.06 10.64 -9.39
CA GLU A 37 15.66 9.44 -9.97
C GLU A 37 14.90 8.96 -11.22
N GLU A 38 15.62 8.85 -12.35
CA GLU A 38 15.07 8.38 -13.63
C GLU A 38 14.46 6.98 -13.52
N ALA A 39 15.08 6.10 -12.73
CA ALA A 39 14.63 4.72 -12.55
C ALA A 39 13.24 4.59 -11.90
N LEU A 40 12.77 5.64 -11.20
CA LEU A 40 11.45 5.67 -10.57
C LEU A 40 10.36 6.24 -11.51
N ARG A 41 10.73 6.78 -12.67
CA ARG A 41 9.76 7.31 -13.62
C ARG A 41 8.94 6.19 -14.23
N GLY A 42 7.64 6.43 -14.36
CA GLY A 42 6.70 5.44 -14.93
C GLY A 42 6.43 4.23 -14.04
N VAL A 43 7.02 4.16 -12.83
CA VAL A 43 6.69 3.11 -11.86
C VAL A 43 5.24 3.27 -11.41
N ARG A 44 4.46 2.20 -11.58
CA ARG A 44 3.11 2.08 -11.05
C ARG A 44 3.13 1.51 -9.65
N LEU A 45 2.28 2.03 -8.77
CA LEU A 45 2.20 1.65 -7.37
C LEU A 45 0.86 0.98 -7.10
N ALA A 46 0.87 -0.05 -6.25
CA ALA A 46 -0.34 -0.72 -5.83
C ALA A 46 -0.30 -1.10 -4.34
N VAL A 47 -1.48 -1.22 -3.73
CA VAL A 47 -1.65 -1.73 -2.37
C VAL A 47 -2.22 -3.15 -2.42
N ALA A 48 -1.65 -4.06 -1.62
CA ALA A 48 -2.20 -5.39 -1.36
C ALA A 48 -2.26 -5.64 0.15
N SER A 49 -3.44 -5.54 0.76
CA SER A 49 -3.61 -5.60 2.22
C SER A 49 -4.72 -6.54 2.65
N ARG A 50 -4.37 -7.50 3.53
CA ARG A 50 -5.28 -8.50 4.11
C ARG A 50 -6.13 -7.98 5.28
N THR A 51 -6.16 -6.68 5.51
CA THR A 51 -6.81 -6.10 6.70
C THR A 51 -8.32 -6.37 6.72
N LYS A 52 -8.86 -6.59 7.93
CA LYS A 52 -10.32 -6.61 8.16
C LYS A 52 -10.91 -5.20 8.28
N SER A 53 -10.07 -4.21 8.58
CA SER A 53 -10.48 -2.81 8.73
C SER A 53 -10.36 -2.07 7.40
N VAL A 54 -11.09 -2.52 6.39
CA VAL A 54 -10.95 -2.05 5.00
C VAL A 54 -11.22 -0.55 4.85
N GLU A 55 -12.34 -0.08 5.40
CA GLU A 55 -12.73 1.34 5.31
C GLU A 55 -11.71 2.24 5.99
N TRP A 56 -11.25 1.87 7.18
CA TRP A 56 -10.25 2.62 7.91
C TRP A 56 -8.88 2.64 7.21
N ALA A 57 -8.48 1.54 6.57
CA ALA A 57 -7.25 1.52 5.79
C ALA A 57 -7.32 2.49 4.59
N ARG A 58 -8.47 2.56 3.90
CA ARG A 58 -8.67 3.54 2.82
C ARG A 58 -8.69 4.96 3.34
N ASP A 59 -9.39 5.19 4.45
CA ASP A 59 -9.45 6.49 5.12
C ASP A 59 -8.06 6.97 5.55
N LEU A 60 -7.21 6.08 6.10
CA LEU A 60 -5.83 6.43 6.42
C LEU A 60 -5.00 6.82 5.20
N LEU A 61 -5.14 6.12 4.05
CA LEU A 61 -4.45 6.51 2.82
C LEU A 61 -4.84 7.93 2.39
N ALA A 62 -6.13 8.26 2.47
CA ALA A 62 -6.64 9.59 2.17
C ALA A 62 -6.20 10.65 3.19
N GLN A 63 -6.18 10.35 4.49
CA GLN A 63 -5.73 11.27 5.53
C GLN A 63 -4.23 11.59 5.44
N PHE A 64 -3.39 10.62 5.06
CA PHE A 64 -2.00 10.87 4.71
C PHE A 64 -1.85 11.56 3.35
N GLY A 65 -2.95 11.65 2.59
CA GLY A 65 -3.01 12.13 1.22
C GLY A 65 -1.97 11.43 0.39
N ILE A 66 -2.02 10.09 0.31
CA ILE A 66 -1.14 9.23 -0.51
C ILE A 66 -1.94 8.25 -1.38
N ASP A 67 -3.26 8.29 -1.29
CA ASP A 67 -4.17 7.50 -2.11
C ASP A 67 -4.00 7.81 -3.61
N ASP A 68 -3.72 9.07 -3.96
CA ASP A 68 -3.44 9.54 -5.33
C ASP A 68 -2.17 8.92 -5.96
N LEU A 69 -1.28 8.37 -5.14
CA LEU A 69 -0.08 7.71 -5.61
C LEU A 69 -0.33 6.28 -6.09
N PHE A 70 -1.38 5.61 -5.62
CA PHE A 70 -1.62 4.21 -5.94
C PHE A 70 -2.55 4.08 -7.14
N ASP A 71 -2.07 3.41 -8.19
CA ASP A 71 -2.84 3.14 -9.40
C ASP A 71 -3.91 2.05 -9.16
N HIS A 72 -3.64 1.14 -8.21
CA HIS A 72 -4.55 0.07 -7.81
C HIS A 72 -4.50 -0.17 -6.29
N ALA A 73 -5.62 -0.54 -5.68
CA ALA A 73 -5.69 -0.79 -4.23
C ALA A 73 -6.57 -2.00 -3.89
N GLU A 74 -5.94 -3.15 -3.71
CA GLU A 74 -6.56 -4.38 -3.26
C GLU A 74 -6.48 -4.44 -1.72
N ILE A 75 -7.57 -4.06 -1.05
CA ILE A 75 -7.65 -4.01 0.42
C ILE A 75 -8.89 -4.79 0.86
N PHE A 76 -8.69 -6.06 1.25
CA PHE A 76 -9.74 -6.92 1.80
C PHE A 76 -9.15 -8.15 2.50
N PRO A 77 -9.90 -8.81 3.41
CA PRO A 77 -9.46 -10.07 4.00
C PRO A 77 -9.32 -11.18 2.95
N GLY A 78 -8.18 -11.88 2.93
CA GLY A 78 -7.97 -12.98 2.02
C GLY A 78 -6.50 -13.37 1.89
N ASP A 79 -6.19 -14.25 0.94
CA ASP A 79 -4.81 -14.58 0.57
C ASP A 79 -4.21 -13.56 -0.40
N LYS A 80 -2.89 -13.44 -0.40
CA LYS A 80 -2.19 -12.51 -1.32
C LYS A 80 -2.26 -12.97 -2.78
N THR A 81 -2.42 -14.27 -3.03
CA THR A 81 -2.57 -14.80 -4.40
C THR A 81 -3.75 -14.17 -5.11
N ARG A 82 -4.89 -14.01 -4.43
CA ARG A 82 -6.08 -13.32 -4.97
C ARG A 82 -5.84 -11.84 -5.21
N HIS A 83 -5.14 -11.16 -4.29
CA HIS A 83 -4.79 -9.75 -4.46
C HIS A 83 -3.92 -9.57 -5.72
N PHE A 84 -2.88 -10.39 -5.88
CA PHE A 84 -1.99 -10.33 -7.05
C PHE A 84 -2.68 -10.74 -8.35
N ALA A 85 -3.61 -11.70 -8.32
CA ALA A 85 -4.41 -12.05 -9.50
C ALA A 85 -5.26 -10.85 -9.98
N ASN A 86 -5.87 -10.11 -9.05
CA ASN A 86 -6.61 -8.89 -9.37
C ASN A 86 -5.67 -7.78 -9.86
N LEU A 87 -4.55 -7.54 -9.17
CA LEU A 87 -3.56 -6.53 -9.59
C LEU A 87 -3.01 -6.82 -10.98
N ARG A 88 -2.65 -8.06 -11.30
CA ARG A 88 -2.20 -8.45 -12.64
C ARG A 88 -3.30 -8.23 -13.67
N ARG A 89 -4.54 -8.60 -13.37
CA ARG A 89 -5.68 -8.38 -14.28
C ARG A 89 -5.89 -6.90 -14.58
N ASP A 90 -5.88 -6.07 -13.54
CA ASP A 90 -6.28 -4.67 -13.66
C ASP A 90 -5.13 -3.78 -14.16
N SER A 91 -3.88 -4.13 -13.84
CA SER A 91 -2.70 -3.40 -14.31
C SER A 91 -2.16 -3.91 -15.65
N GLY A 92 -2.45 -5.16 -16.02
CA GLY A 92 -1.83 -5.84 -17.17
C GLY A 92 -0.34 -6.16 -17.00
N VAL A 93 0.24 -5.99 -15.81
CA VAL A 93 1.64 -6.33 -15.49
C VAL A 93 1.74 -7.78 -15.05
N ASP A 94 2.72 -8.54 -15.54
CA ASP A 94 2.93 -9.89 -15.03
C ASP A 94 3.57 -9.87 -13.64
N CYS A 95 3.22 -10.82 -12.76
CA CYS A 95 3.75 -10.88 -11.41
C CYS A 95 5.29 -10.92 -11.37
N ARG A 96 5.96 -11.49 -12.39
CA ARG A 96 7.43 -11.53 -12.47
C ARG A 96 8.08 -10.15 -12.68
N GLU A 97 7.30 -9.15 -13.07
CA GLU A 97 7.74 -7.77 -13.28
C GLU A 97 7.36 -6.87 -12.09
N MET A 98 6.72 -7.43 -11.05
CA MET A 98 6.32 -6.71 -9.85
C MET A 98 7.37 -6.88 -8.75
N LEU A 99 7.74 -5.76 -8.12
CA LEU A 99 8.49 -5.76 -6.87
C LEU A 99 7.52 -5.61 -5.70
N PHE A 100 7.58 -6.51 -4.73
CA PHE A 100 6.66 -6.55 -3.59
C PHE A 100 7.37 -6.41 -2.25
N PHE A 101 6.88 -5.50 -1.40
CA PHE A 101 7.36 -5.27 -0.04
C PHE A 101 6.29 -5.67 0.97
N ASP A 102 6.63 -6.57 1.89
CA ASP A 102 5.73 -7.05 2.93
C ASP A 102 6.53 -7.55 4.15
N ASP A 103 5.98 -7.36 5.35
CA ASP A 103 6.63 -7.71 6.61
C ASP A 103 6.19 -9.06 7.18
N ALA A 104 5.25 -9.77 6.54
CA ALA A 104 4.76 -11.05 7.03
C ALA A 104 5.84 -12.13 6.87
N ARG A 105 6.35 -12.61 8.01
CA ARG A 105 7.39 -13.64 8.10
C ARG A 105 6.82 -15.05 8.24
N ASP A 106 5.52 -15.24 8.02
CA ASP A 106 4.79 -16.43 8.44
C ASP A 106 5.03 -17.66 7.55
N GLY A 107 5.84 -17.58 6.49
CA GLY A 107 6.26 -18.69 5.61
C GLY A 107 5.13 -19.42 4.87
N ARG A 108 3.87 -19.08 5.18
CA ARG A 108 2.65 -19.69 4.64
C ARG A 108 1.97 -18.75 3.64
N TYR A 109 2.24 -17.45 3.71
CA TYR A 109 1.73 -16.41 2.79
C TYR A 109 2.76 -15.29 2.50
N GLY A 110 4.03 -15.54 2.81
CA GLY A 110 5.16 -14.64 2.58
C GLY A 110 6.14 -15.30 1.60
N ASN A 111 6.42 -14.57 0.52
CA ASN A 111 7.12 -14.95 -0.71
C ASN A 111 6.41 -16.05 -1.51
N CYS A 112 5.74 -15.59 -2.55
CA CYS A 112 5.14 -16.38 -3.62
C CYS A 112 6.01 -17.59 -3.96
N VAL A 113 5.46 -18.79 -3.76
CA VAL A 113 5.92 -20.03 -4.39
C VAL A 113 5.06 -20.33 -5.61
#